data_AF-A0A0U3F9S1-F1
#
_entry.id   AF-A0A0U3F9S1-F1
#
_cell.length_a   1.000
_cell.length_b   1.000
_cell.length_c   1.000
_cell.angle_alpha   90.00
_cell.angle_beta   90.00
_cell.angle_gamma   90.00
#
_symmetry.space_group_name_H-M   'P 1'
#
loop_
_entity.id
_entity.type
_entity.pdbx_description
1 polymer ?
#
loop_
_entity_poly.entity_id
_entity_poly.type
_entity_poly.pdbx_seq_one_letter_code
_entity_poly.pdbx_strand_id
1 'polypeptide(L)'
;MIEIVIAALIASLTSILYITAFPYLKRLIERKRENQNIKIKVPQNVAVLDISNIALYGEKKSKKGSIERALIAIKTLEERGFKVIAIADASLRHKIDKPDKLDKLIELGRVIQAPPNTPADYFILATAENEYGIVISNDSFKEWRERFPWVKDKRRVIRYLIIDGRMYLYPDVRPKKKWKDRTVRTREICIDLEEVQEGYWKNYVM
;
A
#
# COMPACT_ATOMS: atom_id res chain seq x y z
N MET A 1 6.99 -13.57 -59.87
CA MET A 1 7.07 -12.19 -59.33
C MET A 1 5.78 -11.77 -58.61
N ILE A 2 4.59 -11.94 -59.22
CA ILE A 2 3.30 -11.55 -58.61
C ILE A 2 3.06 -12.24 -57.24
N GLU A 3 3.32 -13.53 -57.13
CA GLU A 3 3.13 -14.27 -55.86
C GLU A 3 4.01 -13.75 -54.72
N ILE A 4 5.26 -13.37 -55.03
CA ILE A 4 6.21 -12.81 -54.05
C ILE A 4 5.72 -11.44 -53.56
N VAL A 5 5.19 -10.62 -54.47
CA VAL A 5 4.62 -9.30 -54.13
C VAL A 5 3.38 -9.45 -53.25
N ILE A 6 2.49 -10.40 -53.56
CA ILE A 6 1.29 -10.68 -52.76
C ILE A 6 1.67 -11.16 -51.35
N ALA A 7 2.62 -12.09 -51.23
CA ALA A 7 3.08 -12.58 -49.94
C ALA A 7 3.70 -11.46 -49.08
N ALA A 8 4.49 -10.57 -49.69
CA ALA A 8 5.08 -9.42 -49.00
C ALA A 8 4.02 -8.42 -48.50
N LEU A 9 2.97 -8.16 -49.29
CA LEU A 9 1.87 -7.28 -48.89
C LEU A 9 1.07 -7.86 -47.72
N ILE A 10 0.79 -9.16 -47.74
CA ILE A 10 0.09 -9.84 -46.64
C ILE A 10 0.93 -9.77 -45.36
N ALA A 11 2.23 -10.06 -45.43
CA ALA A 11 3.14 -10.01 -44.27
C ALA A 11 3.27 -8.59 -43.69
N SER A 12 3.30 -7.56 -44.53
CA SER A 12 3.32 -6.17 -44.09
C SER A 12 2.01 -5.78 -43.39
N LEU A 13 0.87 -6.15 -43.97
CA LEU A 13 -0.45 -5.85 -43.42
C LEU A 13 -0.68 -6.54 -42.07
N THR A 14 -0.28 -7.81 -41.95
CA THR A 14 -0.38 -8.55 -40.68
C THR A 14 0.54 -7.98 -39.61
N SER A 15 1.74 -7.52 -39.98
CA SER A 15 2.67 -6.86 -39.07
C SER A 15 2.12 -5.52 -38.56
N ILE A 16 1.54 -4.70 -39.45
CA ILE A 16 0.89 -3.43 -39.09
C ILE A 16 -0.31 -3.68 -38.16
N LEU A 17 -1.15 -4.67 -38.49
CA LEU A 17 -2.28 -5.05 -37.66
C LEU A 17 -1.82 -5.55 -36.28
N TYR A 18 -0.75 -6.35 -36.22
CA TYR A 18 -0.19 -6.80 -34.95
C TYR A 18 0.34 -5.62 -34.13
N ILE A 19 1.13 -4.72 -34.71
CA ILE A 19 1.71 -3.56 -34.00
C ILE A 19 0.62 -2.62 -33.47
N THR A 20 -0.50 -2.46 -34.18
CA THR A 20 -1.57 -1.52 -33.81
C THR A 20 -2.65 -2.16 -32.94
N ALA A 21 -3.15 -3.34 -33.31
CA ALA A 21 -4.24 -4.01 -32.62
C ALA A 21 -3.77 -4.75 -31.37
N PHE A 22 -2.58 -5.37 -31.36
CA PHE A 22 -2.08 -6.11 -30.20
C PHE A 22 -1.96 -5.24 -28.93
N PRO A 23 -1.33 -4.05 -28.94
CA PRO A 23 -1.27 -3.22 -27.72
C PRO A 23 -2.64 -2.73 -27.27
N TYR A 24 -3.57 -2.47 -28.21
CA TYR A 24 -4.94 -2.11 -27.88
C TYR A 24 -5.68 -3.28 -27.20
N LEU A 25 -5.62 -4.48 -27.79
CA LEU A 25 -6.24 -5.69 -27.25
C LEU A 25 -5.62 -6.07 -25.90
N LYS A 26 -4.30 -5.95 -25.76
CA LYS A 26 -3.57 -6.15 -24.51
C LYS A 26 -4.09 -5.21 -23.42
N ARG A 27 -4.26 -3.91 -23.70
CA ARG A 27 -4.87 -2.95 -22.76
C ARG A 27 -6.30 -3.32 -22.36
N LEU A 28 -7.12 -3.83 -23.30
CA LEU A 28 -8.48 -4.26 -22.99
C LEU A 28 -8.50 -5.50 -22.09
N ILE A 29 -7.63 -6.48 -22.37
CA ILE A 29 -7.48 -7.69 -21.55
C ILE A 29 -6.95 -7.33 -20.15
N GLU A 30 -5.97 -6.44 -20.06
CA GLU A 30 -5.43 -5.93 -18.79
C GLU A 30 -6.51 -5.21 -17.97
N ARG A 31 -7.29 -4.30 -18.57
CA ARG A 31 -8.42 -3.63 -17.91
C ARG A 31 -9.48 -4.61 -17.40
N LYS A 32 -9.80 -5.64 -18.20
CA LYS A 32 -10.79 -6.66 -17.80
C LYS A 32 -10.25 -7.53 -16.66
N ARG A 33 -8.97 -7.91 -16.68
CA ARG A 33 -8.28 -8.61 -15.58
C ARG A 33 -8.19 -7.75 -14.32
N GLU A 34 -7.92 -6.46 -14.46
CA GLU A 34 -7.86 -5.51 -13.34
C GLU A 34 -9.23 -5.29 -12.68
N ASN A 35 -10.31 -5.42 -13.45
CA ASN A 35 -11.69 -5.49 -12.92
C ASN A 35 -12.05 -6.86 -12.32
N GLN A 36 -11.37 -7.94 -12.70
CA GLN A 36 -11.56 -9.28 -12.15
C GLN A 36 -10.72 -9.58 -10.90
N ASN A 37 -9.75 -8.73 -10.53
CA ASN A 37 -9.25 -8.69 -9.16
C ASN A 37 -10.39 -8.23 -8.26
N ILE A 38 -11.00 -9.17 -7.56
CA ILE A 38 -12.20 -9.00 -6.74
C ILE A 38 -11.90 -7.95 -5.67
N LYS A 39 -12.24 -6.68 -5.96
CA LYS A 39 -12.19 -5.59 -4.99
C LYS A 39 -13.22 -5.85 -3.91
N ILE A 40 -12.80 -6.36 -2.77
CA ILE A 40 -13.69 -6.72 -1.67
C ILE A 40 -14.10 -5.45 -0.93
N LYS A 41 -15.39 -5.17 -0.93
CA LYS A 41 -15.97 -4.08 -0.15
C LYS A 41 -16.17 -4.50 1.30
N VAL A 42 -15.36 -3.93 2.20
CA VAL A 42 -15.44 -4.18 3.65
C VAL A 42 -16.27 -3.09 4.34
N PRO A 43 -17.07 -3.41 5.37
CA PRO A 43 -17.84 -2.40 6.10
C PRO A 43 -16.94 -1.40 6.86
N GLN A 44 -15.73 -1.82 7.21
CA GLN A 44 -14.72 -1.00 7.88
C GLN A 44 -14.22 0.12 6.97
N ASN A 45 -14.13 1.33 7.52
CA ASN A 45 -13.54 2.50 6.86
C ASN A 45 -12.27 3.00 7.55
N VAL A 46 -11.82 2.32 8.61
CA VAL A 46 -10.56 2.55 9.31
C VAL A 46 -9.58 1.45 8.96
N ALA A 47 -8.33 1.83 8.69
CA ALA A 47 -7.22 0.91 8.50
C ALA A 47 -6.08 1.24 9.47
N VAL A 48 -5.74 0.26 10.31
CA VAL A 48 -4.62 0.33 11.24
C VAL A 48 -3.40 -0.30 10.59
N LEU A 49 -2.32 0.46 10.46
CA LEU A 49 -1.10 0.01 9.79
C LEU A 49 -0.06 -0.36 10.85
N ASP A 50 0.51 -1.55 10.72
CA ASP A 50 1.70 -1.99 11.43
C ASP A 50 2.93 -1.48 10.69
N ILE A 51 3.39 -0.29 11.07
CA ILE A 51 4.46 0.42 10.38
C ILE A 51 5.80 -0.30 10.54
N SER A 52 6.04 -0.93 11.68
CA SER A 52 7.26 -1.71 11.91
C SER A 52 7.33 -2.90 10.96
N ASN A 53 6.23 -3.65 10.82
CA ASN A 53 6.16 -4.77 9.89
C ASN A 53 6.35 -4.30 8.43
N ILE A 54 5.68 -3.22 8.04
CA ILE A 54 5.74 -2.65 6.68
C ILE A 54 7.16 -2.16 6.34
N ALA A 55 7.78 -1.38 7.21
CA ALA A 55 9.09 -0.80 6.96
C ALA A 55 10.18 -1.89 6.85
N LEU A 56 10.12 -2.90 7.72
CA LEU A 56 11.09 -3.99 7.81
C LEU A 56 10.84 -5.13 6.80
N TYR A 57 9.76 -5.08 6.01
CA TYR A 57 9.42 -6.14 5.08
C TYR A 57 10.39 -6.22 3.89
N GLY A 58 10.77 -7.46 3.53
CA GLY A 58 11.58 -7.75 2.34
C GLY A 58 13.09 -7.52 2.51
N GLU A 59 13.54 -7.18 3.71
CA GLU A 59 14.95 -6.90 3.96
C GLU A 59 15.75 -8.19 4.19
N LYS A 60 16.59 -8.53 3.21
CA LYS A 60 17.64 -9.55 3.36
C LYS A 60 19.06 -9.00 3.16
N LYS A 61 19.21 -7.75 2.68
CA LYS A 61 20.51 -7.16 2.28
C LYS A 61 20.86 -5.85 3.00
N SER A 62 19.91 -4.95 3.23
CA SER A 62 20.07 -3.80 4.13
C SER A 62 19.77 -4.25 5.57
N LYS A 63 20.53 -3.76 6.55
CA LYS A 63 20.25 -3.99 7.97
C LYS A 63 19.13 -3.06 8.52
N LYS A 64 18.53 -2.22 7.68
CA LYS A 64 17.68 -1.09 8.07
C LYS A 64 16.45 -1.00 7.16
N GLY A 65 15.27 -1.13 7.77
CA GLY A 65 13.94 -0.92 7.20
C GLY A 65 13.82 0.34 6.38
N SER A 66 12.82 0.39 5.51
CA SER A 66 12.59 1.52 4.61
C SER A 66 11.43 2.38 5.08
N ILE A 67 11.70 3.66 5.37
CA ILE A 67 10.64 4.66 5.62
C ILE A 67 9.71 4.83 4.43
N GLU A 68 10.22 4.60 3.23
CA GLU A 68 9.47 4.76 2.00
C GLU A 68 8.33 3.75 1.89
N ARG A 69 8.54 2.51 2.32
CA ARG A 69 7.47 1.49 2.39
C ARG A 69 6.33 1.94 3.29
N ALA A 70 6.63 2.58 4.42
CA ALA A 70 5.62 3.12 5.33
C ALA A 70 4.80 4.23 4.66
N LEU A 71 5.47 5.17 3.98
CA LEU A 71 4.81 6.26 3.24
C LEU A 71 3.91 5.73 2.11
N ILE A 72 4.39 4.74 1.33
CA ILE A 72 3.62 4.08 0.28
C ILE A 72 2.35 3.46 0.88
N ALA A 73 2.46 2.77 2.01
CA ALA A 73 1.32 2.13 2.65
C ALA A 73 0.27 3.14 3.15
N ILE A 74 0.70 4.20 3.83
CA ILE A 74 -0.17 5.28 4.31
C ILE A 74 -0.91 5.91 3.13
N LYS A 75 -0.17 6.41 2.13
CA LYS A 75 -0.74 7.08 0.96
C LYS A 75 -1.70 6.17 0.19
N THR A 76 -1.29 4.91 -0.04
CA THR A 76 -2.15 3.95 -0.74
C THR A 76 -3.49 3.85 -0.04
N LEU A 77 -3.53 3.63 1.28
CA LEU A 77 -4.79 3.43 1.98
C LEU A 77 -5.65 4.68 2.09
N GLU A 78 -5.04 5.86 2.24
CA GLU A 78 -5.74 7.14 2.16
C GLU A 78 -6.43 7.32 0.80
N GLU A 79 -5.71 7.06 -0.30
CA GLU A 79 -6.26 7.10 -1.67
C GLU A 79 -7.38 6.07 -1.89
N ARG A 80 -7.33 4.91 -1.20
CA ARG A 80 -8.43 3.93 -1.21
C ARG A 80 -9.65 4.41 -0.42
N GLY A 81 -9.54 5.47 0.36
CA GLY A 81 -10.60 6.11 1.13
C GLY A 81 -10.74 5.58 2.56
N PHE A 82 -9.70 5.00 3.13
CA PHE A 82 -9.66 4.63 4.54
C PHE A 82 -9.22 5.83 5.41
N LYS A 83 -9.73 5.91 6.64
CA LYS A 83 -9.07 6.63 7.74
C LYS A 83 -7.87 5.80 8.16
N VAL A 84 -6.67 6.32 8.02
CA VAL A 84 -5.44 5.60 8.35
C VAL A 84 -5.02 5.92 9.79
N ILE A 85 -4.73 4.88 10.55
CA ILE A 85 -4.08 4.98 11.86
C ILE A 85 -2.79 4.17 11.78
N ALA A 86 -1.66 4.84 11.68
CA ALA A 86 -0.37 4.19 11.54
C ALA A 86 0.30 4.06 12.92
N ILE A 87 0.67 2.85 13.32
CA ILE A 87 1.31 2.58 14.61
C ILE A 87 2.68 1.95 14.37
N ALA A 88 3.70 2.46 15.03
CA ALA A 88 5.06 1.95 14.99
C ALA A 88 5.53 1.48 16.38
N ASP A 89 6.29 0.39 16.40
CA ASP A 89 7.03 -0.06 17.58
C ASP A 89 8.13 0.96 17.94
N ALA A 90 8.36 1.19 19.23
CA ALA A 90 9.38 2.13 19.71
C ALA A 90 10.80 1.79 19.18
N SER A 91 11.12 0.51 18.99
CA SER A 91 12.42 0.07 18.49
C SER A 91 12.64 0.34 17.01
N LEU A 92 11.59 0.71 16.25
CA LEU A 92 11.68 0.92 14.79
C LEU A 92 12.69 2.03 14.44
N ARG A 93 12.78 3.06 15.27
CA ARG A 93 13.69 4.20 15.07
C ARG A 93 15.15 3.76 14.86
N HIS A 94 15.58 2.71 15.56
CA HIS A 94 16.96 2.20 15.45
C HIS A 94 17.17 1.24 14.27
N LYS A 95 16.09 0.80 13.63
CA LYS A 95 16.07 -0.22 12.59
C LYS A 95 15.62 0.33 11.24
N ILE A 96 15.55 1.65 11.06
CA ILE A 96 15.06 2.28 9.82
C ILE A 96 16.16 3.11 9.14
N ASP A 97 16.07 3.24 7.82
CA ASP A 97 17.05 3.90 6.96
C ASP A 97 17.17 5.41 7.25
N LYS A 98 16.03 6.07 7.49
CA LYS A 98 15.91 7.53 7.71
C LYS A 98 15.15 7.81 9.01
N PRO A 99 15.79 7.67 10.19
CA PRO A 99 15.14 7.86 11.48
C PRO A 99 14.55 9.28 11.66
N ASP A 100 15.24 10.32 11.18
CA ASP A 100 14.76 11.70 11.30
C ASP A 100 13.43 11.92 10.55
N LYS A 101 13.23 11.20 9.43
CA LYS A 101 11.94 11.23 8.71
C LYS A 101 10.84 10.51 9.49
N LEU A 102 11.17 9.43 10.19
CA LEU A 102 10.21 8.76 11.08
C LEU A 102 9.82 9.68 12.24
N ASP A 103 10.80 10.37 12.84
CA ASP A 103 10.56 11.33 13.93
C ASP A 103 9.63 12.45 13.47
N LYS A 104 9.86 13.06 12.29
CA LYS A 104 8.96 14.07 11.70
C LYS A 104 7.54 13.51 11.48
N LEU A 105 7.38 12.26 11.03
CA LEU A 105 6.06 11.64 10.89
C LEU A 105 5.36 11.45 12.25
N ILE A 106 6.12 11.16 13.31
CA ILE A 106 5.58 11.03 14.67
C ILE A 106 5.14 12.39 15.20
N GLU A 107 5.97 13.42 15.06
CA GLU A 107 5.65 14.80 15.45
C GLU A 107 4.39 15.33 14.76
N LEU A 108 4.23 15.03 13.47
CA LEU A 108 3.04 15.41 12.69
C LEU A 108 1.80 14.55 13.02
N GLY A 109 1.90 13.57 13.93
CA GLY A 109 0.82 12.64 14.25
C GLY A 109 0.44 11.70 13.10
N ARG A 110 1.26 11.63 12.05
CA ARG A 110 1.06 10.74 10.89
C ARG A 110 1.42 9.29 11.23
N VAL A 111 2.30 9.08 12.20
CA VAL A 111 2.64 7.78 12.79
C VAL A 111 2.58 7.91 14.31
N ILE A 112 1.94 6.97 14.98
CA ILE A 112 1.83 6.92 16.44
C ILE A 112 2.86 5.91 16.94
N GLN A 113 3.77 6.34 17.80
CA GLN A 113 4.71 5.43 18.43
C GLN A 113 4.04 4.72 19.61
N ALA A 114 4.12 3.38 19.63
CA ALA A 114 3.72 2.60 20.80
C ALA A 114 4.67 2.85 21.98
N PRO A 115 4.19 2.78 23.24
CA PRO A 115 5.06 2.98 24.39
C PRO A 115 6.27 2.03 24.40
N PRO A 116 7.46 2.49 24.81
CA PRO A 116 8.62 1.63 24.91
C PRO A 116 8.39 0.50 25.91
N ASN A 117 9.04 -0.64 25.70
CA ASN A 117 8.92 -1.84 26.53
C ASN A 117 7.48 -2.39 26.63
N THR A 118 6.63 -2.09 25.64
CA THR A 118 5.29 -2.67 25.50
C THR A 118 5.12 -3.31 24.13
N PRO A 119 4.34 -4.40 23.99
CA PRO A 119 4.10 -5.01 22.68
C PRO A 119 3.27 -4.07 21.79
N ALA A 120 3.83 -3.59 20.68
CA ALA A 120 3.12 -2.75 19.72
C ALA A 120 1.87 -3.45 19.13
N ASP A 121 1.97 -4.77 18.92
CA ASP A 121 0.87 -5.62 18.44
C ASP A 121 -0.41 -5.45 19.26
N TYR A 122 -0.29 -5.31 20.58
CA TYR A 122 -1.43 -5.06 21.45
C TYR A 122 -2.21 -3.81 21.02
N PHE A 123 -1.50 -2.69 20.84
CA PHE A 123 -2.10 -1.41 20.49
C PHE A 123 -2.67 -1.43 19.07
N ILE A 124 -2.00 -2.10 18.13
CA ILE A 124 -2.49 -2.28 16.76
C ILE A 124 -3.83 -3.02 16.76
N LEU A 125 -3.89 -4.17 17.45
CA LEU A 125 -5.09 -5.00 17.49
C LEU A 125 -6.21 -4.34 18.30
N ALA A 126 -5.91 -3.80 19.47
CA ALA A 126 -6.89 -3.10 20.30
C ALA A 126 -7.49 -1.89 19.57
N THR A 127 -6.67 -1.10 18.87
CA THR A 127 -7.15 0.04 18.08
C THR A 127 -8.05 -0.41 16.94
N ALA A 128 -7.66 -1.47 16.21
CA ALA A 128 -8.48 -2.01 15.13
C ALA A 128 -9.80 -2.60 15.63
N GLU A 129 -9.82 -3.20 16.82
CA GLU A 129 -11.04 -3.68 17.46
C GLU A 129 -11.98 -2.52 17.82
N ASN A 130 -11.47 -1.52 18.54
CA ASN A 130 -12.22 -0.35 19.01
C ASN A 130 -12.79 0.49 17.86
N GLU A 131 -11.99 0.72 16.81
CA GLU A 131 -12.40 1.51 15.65
C GLU A 131 -13.22 0.71 14.63
N TYR A 132 -13.49 -0.59 14.91
CA TYR A 132 -14.03 -1.53 13.94
C TYR A 132 -13.30 -1.39 12.59
N GLY A 133 -11.97 -1.53 12.63
CA GLY A 133 -11.06 -1.36 11.51
C GLY A 133 -10.51 -2.68 10.96
N ILE A 134 -9.78 -2.55 9.85
CA ILE A 134 -8.86 -3.57 9.35
C ILE A 134 -7.43 -3.31 9.85
N VAL A 135 -6.60 -4.35 9.88
CA VAL A 135 -5.16 -4.30 10.15
C VAL A 135 -4.41 -4.61 8.87
N ILE A 136 -3.39 -3.82 8.57
CA ILE A 136 -2.43 -4.08 7.51
C ILE A 136 -1.14 -4.59 8.16
N SER A 137 -0.90 -5.90 8.06
CA SER A 137 0.33 -6.53 8.54
C SER A 137 0.51 -7.89 7.86
N ASN A 138 1.76 -8.31 7.69
CA ASN A 138 2.11 -9.67 7.29
C ASN A 138 2.30 -10.61 8.48
N ASP A 139 2.20 -10.13 9.73
CA ASP A 139 2.24 -10.97 10.93
C ASP A 139 0.96 -11.80 11.10
N SER A 140 1.11 -13.05 11.52
CA SER A 140 0.01 -13.95 11.87
C SER A 140 -0.62 -13.72 13.24
N PHE A 141 -0.04 -12.85 14.07
CA PHE A 141 -0.50 -12.47 15.41
C PHE A 141 -0.88 -13.69 16.27
N LYS A 142 -0.07 -14.75 16.22
CA LYS A 142 -0.40 -16.05 16.83
C LYS A 142 -0.65 -15.96 18.32
N GLU A 143 0.22 -15.25 19.03
CA GLU A 143 0.17 -15.05 20.49
C GLU A 143 -1.05 -14.24 20.93
N TRP A 144 -1.62 -13.43 20.04
CA TRP A 144 -2.75 -12.54 20.33
C TRP A 144 -4.12 -13.17 20.07
N ARG A 145 -4.19 -14.39 19.52
CA ARG A 145 -5.45 -15.00 19.07
C ARG A 145 -6.44 -15.33 20.18
N GLU A 146 -5.95 -15.60 21.38
CA GLU A 146 -6.80 -15.83 22.54
C GLU A 146 -7.52 -14.55 22.94
N ARG A 147 -6.78 -13.43 22.97
CA ARG A 147 -7.30 -12.10 23.32
C ARG A 147 -8.12 -11.46 22.21
N PHE A 148 -7.69 -11.61 20.96
CA PHE A 148 -8.33 -11.02 19.78
C PHE A 148 -8.69 -12.11 18.76
N PRO A 149 -9.75 -12.92 18.99
CA PRO A 149 -10.08 -14.04 18.11
C PRO A 149 -10.34 -13.67 16.65
N TRP A 150 -10.79 -12.43 16.40
CA TRP A 150 -11.09 -11.89 15.08
C TRP A 150 -9.86 -11.75 14.17
N VAL A 151 -8.63 -11.82 14.69
CA VAL A 151 -7.40 -11.76 13.87
C VAL A 151 -7.29 -12.92 12.87
N LYS A 152 -8.07 -13.99 13.07
CA LYS A 152 -8.20 -15.10 12.11
C LYS A 152 -9.00 -14.72 10.85
N ASP A 153 -9.79 -13.65 10.91
CA ASP A 153 -10.56 -13.17 9.77
C ASP A 153 -9.65 -12.47 8.75
N LYS A 154 -9.47 -13.11 7.59
CA LYS A 154 -8.70 -12.58 6.45
C LYS A 154 -9.28 -11.32 5.83
N ARG A 155 -10.48 -10.89 6.23
CA ARG A 155 -11.09 -9.60 5.86
C ARG A 155 -10.82 -8.50 6.88
N ARG A 156 -10.30 -8.85 8.06
CA ARG A 156 -9.86 -7.89 9.08
C ARG A 156 -8.34 -7.79 9.18
N VAL A 157 -7.59 -8.86 8.93
CA VAL A 157 -6.12 -8.80 8.82
C VAL A 157 -5.73 -9.00 7.36
N ILE A 158 -5.23 -7.92 6.75
CA ILE A 158 -4.96 -7.84 5.32
C ILE A 158 -3.46 -7.95 5.09
N ARG A 159 -3.08 -8.92 4.26
CA ARG A 159 -1.70 -9.11 3.81
C ARG A 159 -1.36 -8.07 2.76
N TYR A 160 -0.08 -7.73 2.68
CA TYR A 160 0.39 -6.79 1.67
C TYR A 160 1.69 -7.26 1.03
N LEU A 161 1.96 -6.69 -0.14
CA LEU A 161 3.22 -6.81 -0.85
C LEU A 161 3.54 -5.46 -1.50
N ILE A 162 4.77 -4.98 -1.38
CA ILE A 162 5.22 -3.75 -2.05
C ILE A 162 6.25 -4.13 -3.12
N ILE A 163 5.95 -3.81 -4.37
CA ILE A 163 6.82 -4.04 -5.53
C ILE A 163 6.88 -2.73 -6.30
N ASP A 164 8.10 -2.27 -6.64
CA ASP A 164 8.34 -1.07 -7.47
C ASP A 164 7.50 0.14 -7.05
N GLY A 165 7.52 0.46 -5.75
CA GLY A 165 6.80 1.60 -5.18
C GLY A 165 5.27 1.43 -5.08
N ARG A 166 4.72 0.26 -5.42
CA ARG A 166 3.28 -0.01 -5.41
C ARG A 166 2.91 -1.06 -4.39
N MET A 167 1.87 -0.76 -3.60
CA MET A 167 1.33 -1.68 -2.60
C MET A 167 0.13 -2.47 -3.14
N TYR A 168 0.25 -3.79 -3.04
CA TYR A 168 -0.78 -4.77 -3.33
C TYR A 168 -1.33 -5.31 -2.00
N LEU A 169 -2.65 -5.50 -1.92
CA LEU A 169 -3.33 -6.07 -0.75
C LEU A 169 -3.93 -7.42 -1.11
N TYR A 170 -3.93 -8.36 -0.16
CA TYR A 170 -4.66 -9.61 -0.28
C TYR A 170 -5.50 -9.87 0.99
N PRO A 171 -6.84 -9.95 0.86
CA PRO A 171 -7.62 -9.60 -0.34
C PRO A 171 -7.51 -8.10 -0.70
N ASP A 172 -7.83 -7.74 -1.96
CA ASP A 172 -7.85 -6.34 -2.40
C ASP A 172 -9.06 -5.60 -1.81
N VAL A 173 -8.89 -5.07 -0.59
CA VAL A 173 -9.99 -4.43 0.16
C VAL A 173 -10.15 -2.95 -0.17
N ARG A 174 -11.41 -2.50 -0.16
CA ARG A 174 -11.81 -1.09 -0.14
C ARG A 174 -13.00 -0.88 0.80
N PRO A 175 -13.12 0.28 1.45
CA PRO A 175 -14.25 0.53 2.32
C PRO A 175 -15.55 0.64 1.51
N LYS A 176 -16.66 0.14 2.07
CA LYS A 176 -18.02 0.32 1.52
C LYS A 176 -18.36 1.81 1.45
N LYS A 177 -18.09 2.53 2.54
CA LYS A 177 -18.23 3.98 2.64
C LYS A 177 -16.85 4.59 2.86
N LYS A 178 -16.38 5.41 1.92
CA LYS A 178 -15.13 6.16 2.10
C LYS A 178 -15.22 7.02 3.36
N TRP A 179 -14.13 7.12 4.09
CA TRP A 179 -13.98 8.12 5.13
C TRP A 179 -14.17 9.50 4.48
N LYS A 180 -15.13 10.27 5.01
CA LYS A 180 -15.30 11.69 4.72
C LYS A 180 -14.97 12.38 6.02
N ASP A 181 -13.96 13.23 6.01
CA ASP A 181 -13.62 14.03 7.16
C ASP A 181 -14.86 14.86 7.53
N ARG A 182 -15.47 14.55 8.69
CA ARG A 182 -16.78 15.11 9.08
C ARG A 182 -16.63 16.41 9.88
N THR A 183 -15.41 16.86 10.09
CA THR A 183 -15.09 18.01 10.94
C THR A 183 -13.97 18.81 10.29
N VAL A 184 -14.26 20.08 9.97
CA VAL A 184 -13.33 21.19 10.26
C VAL A 184 -12.03 21.23 9.42
N ARG A 185 -11.94 22.22 8.53
CA ARG A 185 -10.96 23.33 8.64
C ARG A 185 -9.44 23.04 8.79
N THR A 186 -8.92 21.84 8.58
CA THR A 186 -7.47 21.58 8.52
C THR A 186 -6.95 21.71 7.09
N ARG A 187 -6.95 22.95 6.57
CA ARG A 187 -6.21 23.30 5.33
C ARG A 187 -4.71 23.52 5.57
N GLU A 188 -4.18 23.19 6.74
CA GLU A 188 -2.79 23.52 7.12
C GLU A 188 -1.90 22.29 7.39
N ILE A 189 -2.33 21.07 7.07
CA ILE A 189 -1.45 19.88 7.08
C ILE A 189 -1.31 19.32 5.65
N CYS A 190 -1.23 20.23 4.68
CA CYS A 190 -0.85 19.98 3.30
C CYS A 190 0.47 20.72 3.02
N ILE A 191 1.50 20.46 3.81
CA ILE A 191 2.85 20.95 3.55
C ILE A 191 3.80 19.74 3.68
N ASP A 192 4.63 19.54 2.64
CA ASP A 192 5.76 18.60 2.53
C ASP A 192 5.56 17.17 1.98
N LEU A 193 4.57 16.90 1.11
CA LEU A 193 4.67 15.73 0.21
C LEU A 193 5.23 16.07 -1.18
N GLU A 194 5.12 17.33 -1.63
CA GLU A 194 5.68 17.77 -2.92
C GLU A 194 7.22 17.88 -2.88
N GLU A 195 7.82 18.34 -1.77
CA GLU A 195 9.29 18.36 -1.61
C GLU A 195 9.92 16.95 -1.67
N VAL A 196 9.17 15.91 -1.30
CA VAL A 196 9.63 14.52 -1.42
C VAL A 196 9.45 13.98 -2.84
N GLN A 197 8.51 14.52 -3.62
CA GLN A 197 8.23 14.08 -5.00
C GLN A 197 9.20 14.63 -6.05
N GLU A 198 9.72 15.84 -5.86
CA GLU A 198 10.55 16.51 -6.89
C GLU A 198 11.95 15.86 -7.06
N GLY A 199 12.44 15.16 -6.04
CA GLY A 199 13.63 14.30 -6.13
C GLY A 199 13.39 12.92 -6.75
N TYR A 200 12.13 12.50 -6.89
CA TYR A 200 11.77 11.13 -7.25
C TYR A 200 11.64 10.92 -8.76
N TRP A 201 11.26 11.95 -9.53
CA TRP A 201 11.17 11.89 -10.99
C TRP A 201 12.50 12.09 -11.73
N LYS A 202 13.54 12.63 -11.06
CA LYS A 202 14.86 12.84 -11.68
C LYS A 202 15.71 11.57 -11.80
N ASN A 203 15.37 10.49 -11.08
CA ASN A 203 16.21 9.30 -10.98
C ASN A 203 15.71 8.08 -11.76
N TYR A 204 14.62 8.20 -12.53
CA TYR A 204 14.05 7.11 -13.34
C TYR A 204 13.74 7.49 -14.79
N VAL A 205 14.29 8.62 -15.26
CA VAL A 205 14.37 8.95 -16.69
C VAL A 205 15.84 9.12 -17.05
N MET A 206 16.51 8.00 -17.27
CA MET A 206 17.70 7.81 -18.12
C MET A 206 17.61 6.39 -18.69
#